data_AF-A0A847A210-F1
#
_entry.id   AF-A0A847A210-F1
#
_cell.length_a   1.000
_cell.length_b   1.000
_cell.length_c   1.000
_cell.angle_alpha   90.00
_cell.angle_beta   90.00
_cell.angle_gamma   90.00
#
_symmetry.space_group_name_H-M   'P 1'
#
loop_
_entity.id
_entity.type
_entity.pdbx_description
1 polymer ?
#
loop_
_entity_poly.entity_id
_entity_poly.type
_entity_poly.pdbx_seq_one_letter_code
_entity_poly.pdbx_strand_id
1 'polypeptide(L)'
;MAGQDGFVHLHVHSEYSMLDGAARVSQLMEAVSAQGMPAIAVTDHGNTFGAFDFWKQARDRGVKPIIGIEAYLTPGTHRGDRSRVRWGDGGGDDVSGGGAYTHMTMLSETTEGMHNLFRLSSLSSIEGYYFKPRMDRELLQRYATGLIATTGCPSSEIHTRLRLGQYQEAREAAAEFQAIFGRDNFFCEIMDHGLEIERRVQNDLLAIAKDLKIPLVATNDLHYTHQHDAKSHEALLCVQSGSRLDDPNRFKFDGDGYYLKSAAEMRHLFRELPEACDNTLLIAERCKSDFNTSANYMPRFPVPDGETEQSWFV
;
A
#
# COMPACT_ATOMS: atom_id res chain seq x y z
N MET A 1 9.37 -20.42 13.19
CA MET A 1 8.93 -19.28 14.02
C MET A 1 10.00 -18.22 13.87
N ALA A 2 9.71 -17.11 13.20
CA ALA A 2 10.59 -15.94 13.31
C ALA A 2 10.61 -15.57 14.79
N GLY A 3 11.80 -15.53 15.42
CA GLY A 3 11.92 -15.13 16.81
C GLY A 3 11.43 -13.69 17.03
N GLN A 4 11.40 -13.25 18.28
CA GLN A 4 11.06 -11.86 18.67
C GLN A 4 11.91 -10.77 17.99
N ASP A 5 12.88 -11.13 17.15
CA ASP A 5 13.75 -10.22 16.37
C ASP A 5 13.38 -10.14 14.87
N GLY A 6 12.28 -10.75 14.42
CA GLY A 6 11.84 -10.73 13.01
C GLY A 6 11.19 -9.40 12.56
N PHE A 7 11.07 -9.19 11.25
CA PHE A 7 10.35 -8.06 10.66
C PHE A 7 9.78 -8.47 9.29
N VAL A 8 8.63 -7.91 8.91
CA VAL A 8 8.02 -8.09 7.58
C VAL A 8 7.71 -6.73 6.97
N HIS A 9 8.18 -6.49 5.75
CA HIS A 9 7.82 -5.28 5.00
C HIS A 9 6.38 -5.39 4.48
N LEU A 10 5.54 -4.42 4.88
CA LEU A 10 4.11 -4.36 4.57
C LEU A 10 3.71 -3.23 3.61
N HIS A 11 4.62 -2.27 3.36
CA HIS A 11 4.44 -1.17 2.40
C HIS A 11 5.60 -1.23 1.41
N VAL A 12 5.32 -1.72 0.20
CA VAL A 12 6.30 -2.18 -0.77
C VAL A 12 5.87 -1.88 -2.19
N HIS A 13 6.68 -1.11 -2.90
CA HIS A 13 6.48 -0.72 -4.29
C HIS A 13 7.39 -1.57 -5.17
N SER A 14 6.78 -2.36 -6.05
CA SER A 14 7.47 -3.17 -7.05
C SER A 14 7.60 -2.42 -8.37
N GLU A 15 8.22 -3.05 -9.37
CA GLU A 15 8.25 -2.54 -10.74
C GLU A 15 6.87 -2.33 -11.39
N TYR A 16 5.78 -2.80 -10.75
CA TYR A 16 4.40 -2.56 -11.16
C TYR A 16 3.81 -1.23 -10.65
N SER A 17 4.48 -0.54 -9.71
CA SER A 17 4.31 0.91 -9.49
C SER A 17 4.97 1.66 -10.65
N MET A 18 4.34 1.63 -11.82
CA MET A 18 4.95 2.10 -13.07
C MET A 18 5.47 3.54 -12.96
N LEU A 19 6.70 3.74 -13.44
CA LEU A 19 7.44 5.00 -13.43
C LEU A 19 7.76 5.54 -12.03
N ASP A 20 7.76 4.67 -11.02
CA ASP A 20 8.03 5.05 -9.63
C ASP A 20 8.77 3.92 -8.89
N GLY A 21 8.14 2.77 -8.70
CA GLY A 21 8.78 1.60 -8.11
C GLY A 21 9.86 1.00 -9.02
N ALA A 22 11.04 0.77 -8.44
CA ALA A 22 12.22 0.20 -9.10
C ALA A 22 12.59 -1.20 -8.58
N ALA A 23 11.91 -1.71 -7.54
CA ALA A 23 12.15 -3.05 -7.00
C ALA A 23 11.60 -4.13 -7.95
N ARG A 24 12.49 -4.78 -8.71
CA ARG A 24 12.11 -5.91 -9.58
C ARG A 24 11.70 -7.10 -8.74
N VAL A 25 10.55 -7.71 -9.03
CA VAL A 25 9.95 -8.76 -8.18
C VAL A 25 10.92 -9.92 -7.94
N SER A 26 11.59 -10.40 -8.99
CA SER A 26 12.54 -11.51 -8.85
C SER A 26 13.73 -11.19 -7.95
N GLN A 27 14.30 -9.97 -8.06
CA GLN A 27 15.45 -9.55 -7.26
C GLN A 27 15.04 -9.27 -5.80
N LEU A 28 13.88 -8.66 -5.63
CA LEU A 28 13.29 -8.42 -4.31
C LEU A 28 13.06 -9.75 -3.58
N MET A 29 12.45 -10.73 -4.24
CA MET A 29 12.20 -12.04 -3.63
C MET A 29 13.48 -12.81 -3.27
N GLU A 30 14.53 -12.69 -4.09
CA GLU A 30 15.85 -13.24 -3.77
C GLU A 30 16.43 -12.59 -2.51
N ALA A 31 16.37 -11.25 -2.41
CA ALA A 31 16.86 -10.52 -1.25
C ALA A 31 16.06 -10.85 0.03
N VAL A 32 14.73 -10.93 -0.05
CA VAL A 32 13.85 -11.31 1.07
C VAL A 32 14.16 -12.72 1.57
N SER A 33 14.31 -13.68 0.65
CA SER A 33 14.66 -15.06 0.98
C SER A 33 16.06 -15.15 1.60
N ALA A 34 17.04 -14.42 1.06
CA ALA A 34 18.41 -14.38 1.58
C ALA A 34 18.48 -13.78 3.00
N GLN A 35 17.59 -12.85 3.34
CA GLN A 35 17.48 -12.29 4.69
C GLN A 35 16.65 -13.17 5.66
N GLY A 36 16.08 -14.28 5.18
CA GLY A 36 15.28 -15.19 6.00
C GLY A 36 13.95 -14.60 6.50
N MET A 37 13.43 -13.57 5.82
CA MET A 37 12.14 -12.97 6.16
C MET A 37 10.99 -13.95 5.83
N PRO A 38 10.02 -14.15 6.75
CA PRO A 38 8.98 -15.16 6.57
C PRO A 38 7.89 -14.76 5.57
N ALA A 39 7.72 -13.46 5.33
CA ALA A 39 6.69 -12.89 4.48
C ALA A 39 7.12 -11.52 3.93
N ILE A 40 6.42 -11.05 2.90
CA ILE A 40 6.51 -9.69 2.38
C ILE A 40 5.20 -9.32 1.68
N ALA A 41 4.80 -8.04 1.77
CA ALA A 41 3.66 -7.51 1.03
C ALA A 41 4.05 -6.89 -0.31
N VAL A 42 3.06 -6.72 -1.20
CA VAL A 42 3.12 -5.80 -2.34
C VAL A 42 1.98 -4.81 -2.22
N THR A 43 2.28 -3.52 -2.34
CA THR A 43 1.31 -2.42 -2.21
C THR A 43 1.56 -1.38 -3.30
N ASP A 44 1.55 -1.82 -4.56
CA ASP A 44 1.79 -0.91 -5.68
C ASP A 44 0.76 0.24 -5.75
N HIS A 45 1.18 1.35 -6.34
CA HIS A 45 0.36 2.57 -6.47
C HIS A 45 -0.89 2.34 -7.33
N GLY A 46 -2.05 2.35 -6.69
CA GLY A 46 -3.36 2.40 -7.34
C GLY A 46 -3.70 1.19 -8.23
N ASN A 47 -2.93 0.11 -8.17
CA ASN A 47 -3.12 -1.05 -9.02
C ASN A 47 -2.77 -2.37 -8.32
N THR A 48 -3.20 -3.48 -8.95
CA THR A 48 -2.88 -4.84 -8.50
C THR A 48 -2.26 -5.66 -9.64
N PHE A 49 -1.57 -5.01 -10.58
CA PHE A 49 -1.06 -5.65 -11.80
C PHE A 49 -0.07 -6.76 -11.50
N GLY A 50 0.81 -6.54 -10.51
CA GLY A 50 1.83 -7.50 -10.09
C GLY A 50 1.33 -8.61 -9.16
N ALA A 51 0.05 -8.61 -8.74
CA ALA A 51 -0.41 -9.45 -7.62
C ALA A 51 -0.15 -10.95 -7.82
N PHE A 52 -0.46 -11.50 -9.01
CA PHE A 52 -0.24 -12.92 -9.29
C PHE A 52 1.25 -13.27 -9.46
N ASP A 53 2.00 -12.43 -10.17
CA ASP A 53 3.44 -12.64 -10.38
C ASP A 53 4.20 -12.61 -9.03
N PHE A 54 3.93 -11.60 -8.20
CA PHE A 54 4.46 -11.48 -6.86
C PHE A 54 4.09 -12.67 -5.98
N TRP A 55 2.82 -13.07 -5.97
CA TRP A 55 2.36 -14.25 -5.22
C TRP A 55 3.14 -15.51 -5.62
N LYS A 56 3.26 -15.75 -6.92
CA LYS A 56 3.93 -16.94 -7.45
C LYS A 56 5.42 -16.94 -7.09
N GLN A 57 6.11 -15.83 -7.36
CA GLN A 57 7.55 -15.75 -7.14
C GLN A 57 7.95 -15.82 -5.65
N ALA A 58 7.11 -15.30 -4.75
CA ALA A 58 7.28 -15.44 -3.30
C ALA A 58 7.13 -16.92 -2.87
N ARG A 59 6.03 -17.56 -3.30
CA ARG A 59 5.74 -18.98 -3.00
C ARG A 59 6.85 -19.91 -3.48
N ASP A 60 7.36 -19.71 -4.69
CA ASP A 60 8.45 -20.50 -5.27
C ASP A 60 9.75 -20.44 -4.44
N ARG A 61 9.91 -19.42 -3.58
CA ARG A 61 11.05 -19.22 -2.68
C ARG A 61 10.72 -19.47 -1.21
N GLY A 62 9.56 -20.04 -0.91
CA GLY A 62 9.12 -20.32 0.46
C GLY A 62 8.82 -19.07 1.29
N VAL A 63 8.63 -17.91 0.64
CA VAL A 63 8.24 -16.65 1.29
C VAL A 63 6.72 -16.52 1.20
N LYS A 64 6.07 -16.12 2.29
CA LYS A 64 4.62 -15.88 2.29
C LYS A 64 4.28 -14.54 1.62
N PRO A 65 3.54 -14.52 0.50
CA PRO A 65 3.10 -13.27 -0.11
C PRO A 65 1.91 -12.67 0.65
N ILE A 66 1.88 -11.35 0.74
CA ILE A 66 0.72 -10.57 1.21
C ILE A 66 0.32 -9.63 0.07
N ILE A 67 -0.88 -9.81 -0.48
CA ILE A 67 -1.37 -8.99 -1.59
C ILE A 67 -2.04 -7.75 -1.04
N GLY A 68 -1.59 -6.58 -1.47
CA GLY A 68 -2.10 -5.29 -1.08
C GLY A 68 -2.16 -4.30 -2.24
N ILE A 69 -2.38 -3.04 -1.90
CA ILE A 69 -2.41 -1.88 -2.80
C ILE A 69 -2.15 -0.63 -1.95
N GLU A 70 -1.36 0.31 -2.46
CA GLU A 70 -1.39 1.67 -1.92
C GLU A 70 -2.42 2.45 -2.77
N ALA A 71 -3.62 2.58 -2.23
CA ALA A 71 -4.74 3.17 -2.96
C ALA A 71 -4.65 4.70 -2.99
N TYR A 72 -5.06 5.26 -4.12
CA TYR A 72 -5.40 6.68 -4.18
C TYR A 72 -6.84 6.86 -3.71
N LEU A 73 -7.06 7.71 -2.71
CA LEU A 73 -8.39 8.07 -2.21
C LEU A 73 -8.77 9.48 -2.66
N THR A 74 -10.05 9.70 -2.96
CA THR A 74 -10.55 11.06 -3.15
C THR A 74 -10.46 11.86 -1.84
N PRO A 75 -10.22 13.17 -1.91
CA PRO A 75 -10.12 14.04 -0.74
C PRO A 75 -11.49 14.45 -0.19
N GLY A 76 -12.34 13.45 0.12
CA GLY A 76 -13.68 13.64 0.68
C GLY A 76 -14.80 13.87 -0.35
N THR A 77 -14.50 13.76 -1.64
CA THR A 77 -15.49 13.84 -2.73
C THR A 77 -15.89 12.46 -3.24
N HIS A 78 -17.01 12.37 -3.96
CA HIS A 78 -17.37 11.15 -4.69
C HIS A 78 -16.32 10.85 -5.78
N ARG A 79 -16.00 9.57 -6.04
CA ARG A 79 -14.97 9.15 -7.01
C ARG A 79 -15.09 9.73 -8.41
N GLY A 80 -16.34 9.97 -8.86
CA GLY A 80 -16.64 10.62 -10.14
C GLY A 80 -16.38 12.14 -10.19
N ASP A 81 -16.10 12.78 -9.05
CA ASP A 81 -15.82 14.21 -8.97
C ASP A 81 -14.38 14.51 -9.43
N ARG A 82 -14.23 15.53 -10.29
CA ARG A 82 -12.95 15.96 -10.88
C ARG A 82 -12.53 17.37 -10.44
N SER A 83 -13.16 17.91 -9.40
CA SER A 83 -12.76 19.16 -8.76
C SER A 83 -11.46 18.98 -7.97
N ARG A 84 -10.68 20.05 -7.90
CA ARG A 84 -9.49 20.11 -7.04
C ARG A 84 -9.93 20.54 -5.65
N VAL A 85 -9.61 19.73 -4.65
CA VAL A 85 -9.90 20.02 -3.24
C VAL A 85 -8.62 20.43 -2.53
N ARG A 86 -8.70 21.50 -1.75
CA ARG A 86 -7.62 21.94 -0.87
C ARG A 86 -8.12 21.90 0.55
N TRP A 87 -7.28 21.42 1.45
CA TRP A 87 -7.55 21.47 2.88
C TRP A 87 -6.77 22.59 3.56
N GLY A 88 -5.70 23.09 2.94
CA GLY A 88 -4.92 24.24 3.37
C GLY A 88 -4.90 25.35 2.32
N ASP A 89 -3.74 25.96 2.12
CA ASP A 89 -3.51 27.04 1.14
C ASP A 89 -3.14 26.52 -0.27
N GLY A 90 -2.99 25.20 -0.44
CA GLY A 90 -2.51 24.56 -1.66
C GLY A 90 -0.99 24.52 -1.82
N GLY A 91 -0.24 24.71 -0.74
CA GLY A 91 1.21 24.49 -0.68
C GLY A 91 1.61 23.01 -0.76
N GLY A 92 2.91 22.72 -0.63
CA GLY A 92 3.48 21.37 -0.79
C GLY A 92 3.00 20.34 0.24
N ASP A 93 2.35 20.77 1.32
CA ASP A 93 1.80 19.91 2.36
C ASP A 93 0.36 19.47 2.14
N ASP A 94 -0.34 20.11 1.21
CA ASP A 94 -1.77 19.90 0.96
C ASP A 94 -2.01 18.60 0.17
N VAL A 95 -3.28 18.34 -0.15
CA VAL A 95 -3.74 17.18 -0.90
C VAL A 95 -2.93 16.97 -2.19
N SER A 96 -2.39 15.75 -2.33
CA SER A 96 -1.53 15.34 -3.44
C SER A 96 -2.20 15.45 -4.81
N GLY A 97 -1.38 15.50 -5.87
CA GLY A 97 -1.85 15.67 -7.25
C GLY A 97 -2.54 17.03 -7.49
N GLY A 98 -2.21 18.04 -6.69
CA GLY A 98 -2.82 19.38 -6.77
C GLY A 98 -4.27 19.39 -6.33
N GLY A 99 -4.61 18.63 -5.29
CA GLY A 99 -5.98 18.51 -4.78
C GLY A 99 -6.78 17.32 -5.32
N ALA A 100 -6.11 16.30 -5.83
CA ALA A 100 -6.75 15.20 -6.53
C ALA A 100 -6.92 13.94 -5.69
N TYR A 101 -5.97 13.61 -4.82
CA TYR A 101 -5.98 12.38 -4.04
C TYR A 101 -5.09 12.41 -2.79
N THR A 102 -5.29 11.44 -1.92
CA THR A 102 -4.39 11.04 -0.82
C THR A 102 -4.08 9.54 -0.93
N HIS A 103 -3.11 9.04 -0.17
CA HIS A 103 -2.72 7.63 -0.17
C HIS A 103 -3.36 6.84 0.98
N MET A 104 -3.51 5.53 0.81
CA MET A 104 -3.83 4.58 1.87
C MET A 104 -3.27 3.20 1.57
N THR A 105 -2.46 2.67 2.48
CA THR A 105 -1.95 1.29 2.42
C THR A 105 -3.06 0.32 2.81
N MET A 106 -3.33 -0.67 1.97
CA MET A 106 -4.31 -1.73 2.24
C MET A 106 -3.74 -3.10 1.91
N LEU A 107 -4.09 -4.11 2.71
CA LEU A 107 -3.62 -5.49 2.63
C LEU A 107 -4.82 -6.43 2.65
N SER A 108 -4.74 -7.53 1.90
CA SER A 108 -5.71 -8.61 1.99
C SER A 108 -5.38 -9.54 3.17
N GLU A 109 -6.28 -9.59 4.15
CA GLU A 109 -6.20 -10.57 5.24
C GLU A 109 -6.70 -11.95 4.77
N THR A 110 -7.66 -11.97 3.85
CA THR A 110 -8.28 -13.21 3.37
C THR A 110 -8.37 -13.22 1.85
N THR A 111 -8.63 -14.40 1.28
CA THR A 111 -8.92 -14.54 -0.16
C THR A 111 -10.13 -13.70 -0.60
N GLU A 112 -11.15 -13.57 0.25
CA GLU A 112 -12.26 -12.64 -0.01
C GLU A 112 -11.79 -11.18 -0.07
N GLY A 113 -10.94 -10.79 0.89
CA GLY A 113 -10.28 -9.49 0.90
C GLY A 113 -9.47 -9.24 -0.38
N MET A 114 -8.71 -10.23 -0.85
CA MET A 114 -7.97 -10.11 -2.11
C MET A 114 -8.91 -9.87 -3.31
N HIS A 115 -10.04 -10.57 -3.39
CA HIS A 115 -11.04 -10.29 -4.42
C HIS A 115 -11.66 -8.89 -4.28
N ASN A 116 -11.86 -8.42 -3.04
CA ASN A 116 -12.32 -7.07 -2.78
C ASN A 116 -11.28 -6.00 -3.20
N LEU A 117 -9.98 -6.23 -2.99
CA LEU A 117 -8.92 -5.37 -3.53
C LEU A 117 -8.98 -5.31 -5.06
N PHE A 118 -9.21 -6.43 -5.75
CA PHE A 118 -9.33 -6.43 -7.21
C PHE A 118 -10.55 -5.65 -7.69
N ARG A 119 -11.69 -5.75 -6.99
CA ARG A 119 -12.88 -4.93 -7.28
C ARG A 119 -12.60 -3.45 -7.04
N LEU A 120 -12.01 -3.10 -5.90
CA LEU A 120 -11.63 -1.73 -5.56
C LEU A 120 -10.69 -1.14 -6.62
N SER A 121 -9.63 -1.86 -6.99
CA SER A 121 -8.70 -1.46 -8.05
C SER A 121 -9.42 -1.27 -9.39
N SER A 122 -10.27 -2.22 -9.80
CA SER A 122 -11.04 -2.12 -11.05
C SER A 122 -11.98 -0.91 -11.06
N LEU A 123 -12.78 -0.73 -10.01
CA LEU A 123 -13.76 0.36 -9.91
C LEU A 123 -13.09 1.74 -9.78
N SER A 124 -11.94 1.82 -9.11
CA SER A 124 -11.14 3.05 -9.06
C SER A 124 -10.66 3.50 -10.44
N SER A 125 -10.39 2.55 -11.34
CA SER A 125 -10.00 2.83 -12.73
C SER A 125 -11.21 3.11 -13.62
N ILE A 126 -12.28 2.34 -13.51
CA ILE A 126 -13.48 2.47 -14.37
C ILE A 126 -14.29 3.73 -14.02
N GLU A 127 -14.47 4.01 -12.72
CA GLU A 127 -15.39 5.05 -12.23
C GLU A 127 -14.65 6.27 -11.67
N GLY A 128 -13.47 6.06 -11.07
CA GLY A 128 -12.77 7.06 -10.26
C GLY A 128 -11.56 7.73 -10.91
N TYR A 129 -11.25 7.38 -12.16
CA TYR A 129 -10.02 7.86 -12.80
C TYR A 129 -10.10 9.37 -13.09
N TYR A 130 -9.08 10.08 -12.61
CA TYR A 130 -8.83 11.47 -12.94
C TYR A 130 -7.39 11.68 -13.43
N PHE A 131 -6.42 11.85 -12.52
CA PHE A 131 -4.99 11.72 -12.81
C PHE A 131 -4.44 10.35 -12.43
N LYS A 132 -5.09 9.73 -11.45
CA LYS A 132 -4.83 8.41 -10.90
C LYS A 132 -6.17 7.68 -10.71
N PRO A 133 -6.20 6.34 -10.65
CA PRO A 133 -7.40 5.59 -10.34
C PRO A 133 -7.75 5.75 -8.85
N ARG A 134 -8.84 6.44 -8.52
CA ARG A 134 -9.17 6.82 -7.14
C ARG A 134 -10.37 6.06 -6.59
N MET A 135 -10.28 5.63 -5.34
CA MET A 135 -11.38 5.10 -4.56
C MET A 135 -12.02 6.23 -3.74
N ASP A 136 -13.23 6.01 -3.24
CA ASP A 136 -13.89 6.88 -2.27
C ASP A 136 -14.40 6.05 -1.08
N ARG A 137 -14.95 6.73 -0.08
CA ARG A 137 -15.48 6.09 1.14
C ARG A 137 -16.59 5.09 0.84
N GLU A 138 -17.44 5.35 -0.16
CA GLU A 138 -18.54 4.45 -0.54
C GLU A 138 -17.98 3.09 -1.00
N LEU A 139 -16.94 3.11 -1.85
CA LEU A 139 -16.28 1.90 -2.28
C LEU A 139 -15.60 1.17 -1.12
N LEU A 140 -14.91 1.89 -0.24
CA LEU A 140 -14.28 1.28 0.94
C LEU A 140 -15.33 0.62 1.85
N GLN A 141 -16.44 1.31 2.15
CA GLN A 141 -17.53 0.75 2.96
C GLN A 141 -18.13 -0.52 2.34
N ARG A 142 -18.21 -0.59 1.01
CA ARG A 142 -18.76 -1.75 0.30
C ARG A 142 -17.81 -2.96 0.31
N TYR A 143 -16.51 -2.72 0.29
CA TYR A 143 -15.50 -3.76 0.02
C TYR A 143 -14.41 -3.88 1.10
N ALA A 144 -14.59 -3.29 2.28
CA ALA A 144 -13.62 -3.39 3.39
C ALA A 144 -13.50 -4.80 4.00
N THR A 145 -14.49 -5.67 3.81
CA THR A 145 -14.47 -7.02 4.37
C THR A 145 -13.23 -7.80 3.91
N GLY A 146 -12.49 -8.35 4.88
CA GLY A 146 -11.27 -9.11 4.64
C GLY A 146 -10.03 -8.26 4.35
N LEU A 147 -10.11 -6.93 4.52
CA LEU A 147 -8.99 -6.01 4.35
C LEU A 147 -8.44 -5.52 5.69
N ILE A 148 -7.13 -5.32 5.73
CA ILE A 148 -6.43 -4.53 6.74
C ILE A 148 -5.99 -3.23 6.07
N ALA A 149 -6.14 -2.09 6.72
CA ALA A 149 -5.67 -0.80 6.23
C ALA A 149 -4.85 -0.06 7.29
N THR A 150 -4.16 0.98 6.86
CA THR A 150 -3.35 1.79 7.76
C THR A 150 -3.68 3.28 7.68
N THR A 151 -3.08 4.06 8.58
CA THR A 151 -3.07 5.53 8.50
C THR A 151 -2.26 6.07 7.32
N GLY A 152 -1.49 5.23 6.62
CA GLY A 152 -0.77 5.53 5.38
C GLY A 152 0.57 6.26 5.54
N CYS A 153 1.21 6.53 4.41
CA CYS A 153 2.45 7.30 4.29
C CYS A 153 2.21 8.82 4.49
N PRO A 154 3.24 9.69 4.38
CA PRO A 154 3.05 11.14 4.44
C PRO A 154 1.98 11.67 3.47
N SER A 155 1.81 11.07 2.29
CA SER A 155 0.78 11.48 1.32
C SER A 155 -0.65 11.04 1.69
N SER A 156 -0.85 10.40 2.85
CA SER A 156 -2.15 9.99 3.34
C SER A 156 -2.98 11.16 3.86
N GLU A 157 -4.27 10.91 4.03
CA GLU A 157 -5.19 11.91 4.56
C GLU A 157 -4.84 12.34 5.99
N ILE A 158 -4.56 11.38 6.87
CA ILE A 158 -4.28 11.66 8.28
C ILE A 158 -2.99 12.44 8.42
N HIS A 159 -1.92 12.04 7.72
CA HIS A 159 -0.66 12.77 7.73
C HIS A 159 -0.79 14.17 7.10
N THR A 160 -1.52 14.30 5.99
CA THR A 160 -1.80 15.60 5.36
C THR A 160 -2.51 16.55 6.34
N ARG A 161 -3.57 16.08 7.01
CA ARG A 161 -4.29 16.89 8.01
C ARG A 161 -3.38 17.31 9.16
N LEU A 162 -2.55 16.40 9.68
CA LEU A 162 -1.59 16.74 10.74
C LEU A 162 -0.57 17.80 10.30
N ARG A 163 -0.02 17.71 9.09
CA ARG A 163 0.91 18.72 8.57
C ARG A 163 0.26 20.09 8.40
N LEU A 164 -1.04 20.13 8.12
CA LEU A 164 -1.83 21.36 8.04
C LEU A 164 -2.26 21.90 9.42
N GLY A 165 -1.87 21.26 10.52
CA GLY A 165 -2.27 21.65 11.89
C GLY A 165 -3.72 21.31 12.24
N GLN A 166 -4.34 20.42 11.46
CA GLN A 166 -5.77 20.04 11.53
C GLN A 166 -5.93 18.76 12.35
N TYR A 167 -5.52 18.81 13.63
CA TYR A 167 -5.51 17.63 14.51
C TYR A 167 -6.88 16.97 14.65
N GLN A 168 -7.93 17.77 14.79
CA GLN A 168 -9.29 17.25 14.98
C GLN A 168 -9.76 16.49 13.74
N GLU A 169 -9.54 17.04 12.56
CA GLU A 169 -9.86 16.44 11.27
C GLU A 169 -9.04 15.16 11.02
N ALA A 170 -7.76 15.16 11.38
CA ALA A 170 -6.92 13.96 11.31
C ALA A 170 -7.46 12.83 12.21
N ARG A 171 -7.86 13.18 13.44
CA ARG A 171 -8.44 12.24 14.40
C ARG A 171 -9.79 11.70 13.94
N GLU A 172 -10.63 12.56 13.36
CA GLU A 172 -11.93 12.17 12.78
C GLU A 172 -11.76 11.24 11.59
N ALA A 173 -10.84 11.53 10.67
CA ALA A 173 -10.52 10.66 9.55
C ALA A 173 -10.02 9.29 10.01
N ALA A 174 -9.11 9.26 11.01
CA ALA A 174 -8.63 8.01 11.60
C ALA A 174 -9.76 7.19 12.24
N ALA A 175 -10.70 7.83 12.93
CA ALA A 175 -11.86 7.17 13.52
C ALA A 175 -12.83 6.65 12.46
N GLU A 176 -13.05 7.40 11.38
CA GLU A 176 -13.88 6.97 10.24
C GLU A 176 -13.29 5.72 9.57
N PHE A 177 -11.99 5.75 9.22
CA PHE A 177 -11.35 4.59 8.60
C PHE A 177 -11.31 3.39 9.55
N GLN A 178 -11.05 3.58 10.84
CA GLN A 178 -11.15 2.49 11.83
C GLN A 178 -12.57 1.89 11.87
N ALA A 179 -13.61 2.70 11.72
CA ALA A 179 -14.99 2.20 11.67
C ALA A 179 -15.28 1.42 10.37
N ILE A 180 -14.71 1.82 9.24
CA ILE A 180 -14.87 1.16 7.94
C ILE A 180 -14.20 -0.22 7.94
N PHE A 181 -12.93 -0.30 8.35
CA PHE A 181 -12.15 -1.54 8.30
C PHE A 181 -12.39 -2.44 9.52
N GLY A 182 -12.76 -1.84 10.65
CA GLY A 182 -12.90 -2.50 11.94
C GLY A 182 -11.69 -2.26 12.84
N ARG A 183 -11.93 -2.29 14.16
CA ARG A 183 -10.91 -1.98 15.18
C ARG A 183 -9.65 -2.85 15.09
N ASP A 184 -9.82 -4.11 14.72
CA ASP A 184 -8.72 -5.07 14.64
C ASP A 184 -8.00 -5.03 13.27
N ASN A 185 -8.50 -4.24 12.33
CA ASN A 185 -8.04 -4.21 10.93
C ASN A 185 -7.51 -2.84 10.49
N PHE A 186 -7.36 -1.90 11.43
CA PHE A 186 -6.83 -0.58 11.15
C PHE A 186 -5.62 -0.32 12.04
N PHE A 187 -4.48 0.02 11.42
CA PHE A 187 -3.21 0.21 12.11
C PHE A 187 -2.65 1.62 11.89
N CYS A 188 -1.95 2.14 12.89
CA CYS A 188 -1.24 3.40 12.81
C CYS A 188 0.14 3.13 12.21
N GLU A 189 0.28 3.45 10.94
CA GLU A 189 1.52 3.27 10.19
C GLU A 189 2.54 4.34 10.55
N ILE A 190 3.74 3.92 10.93
CA ILE A 190 4.85 4.78 11.26
C ILE A 190 6.06 4.47 10.36
N MET A 191 6.70 5.53 9.88
CA MET A 191 7.87 5.51 9.02
C MET A 191 8.92 6.48 9.57
N ASP A 192 10.21 6.20 9.36
CA ASP A 192 11.30 7.14 9.67
C ASP A 192 12.44 6.99 8.65
N HIS A 193 12.53 7.97 7.77
CA HIS A 193 13.62 8.17 6.82
C HIS A 193 14.53 9.35 7.24
N GLY A 194 14.36 9.85 8.48
CA GLY A 194 15.07 11.02 8.97
C GLY A 194 14.53 12.35 8.46
N LEU A 195 13.30 12.38 7.93
CA LEU A 195 12.75 13.54 7.24
C LEU A 195 11.88 14.41 8.17
N GLU A 196 11.93 15.73 7.95
CA GLU A 196 11.13 16.69 8.73
C GLU A 196 9.62 16.48 8.52
N ILE A 197 9.21 16.11 7.30
CA ILE A 197 7.82 15.82 6.93
C ILE A 197 7.20 14.69 7.77
N GLU A 198 8.02 13.75 8.24
CA GLU A 198 7.62 12.62 9.10
C GLU A 198 7.68 13.02 10.58
N ARG A 199 8.82 13.57 11.00
CA ARG A 199 9.10 13.88 12.42
C ARG A 199 8.14 14.88 13.02
N ARG A 200 7.74 15.90 12.25
CA ARG A 200 6.90 16.98 12.76
C ARG A 200 5.47 16.56 13.11
N VAL A 201 4.98 15.47 12.52
CA VAL A 201 3.63 14.94 12.77
C VAL A 201 3.61 13.70 13.67
N GLN A 202 4.78 13.12 13.96
CA GLN A 202 4.89 11.85 14.67
C GLN A 202 4.24 11.87 16.06
N ASN A 203 4.45 12.92 16.86
CA ASN A 203 3.87 13.03 18.19
C ASN A 203 2.33 13.06 18.15
N ASP A 204 1.76 13.84 17.22
CA ASP A 204 0.32 13.96 17.07
C ASP A 204 -0.30 12.67 16.53
N LEU A 205 0.38 11.99 15.61
CA LEU A 205 -0.03 10.69 15.10
C LEU A 205 -0.08 9.63 16.22
N LEU A 206 0.95 9.59 17.07
CA LEU A 206 1.00 8.69 18.23
C LEU A 206 -0.08 9.04 19.27
N ALA A 207 -0.39 10.32 19.45
CA ALA A 207 -1.50 10.76 20.30
C ALA A 207 -2.86 10.26 19.77
N ILE A 208 -3.13 10.41 18.46
CA ILE A 208 -4.33 9.87 17.81
C ILE A 208 -4.41 8.35 17.97
N ALA A 209 -3.31 7.64 17.73
CA ALA A 209 -3.27 6.19 17.86
C ALA A 209 -3.61 5.74 19.29
N LYS A 210 -3.06 6.42 20.30
CA LYS A 210 -3.36 6.17 21.71
C LYS A 210 -4.82 6.46 22.04
N ASP A 211 -5.35 7.60 21.60
CA ASP A 211 -6.72 8.04 21.88
C ASP A 211 -7.77 7.10 21.28
N LEU A 212 -7.53 6.63 20.05
CA LEU A 212 -8.43 5.73 19.32
C LEU A 212 -8.13 4.25 19.54
N LYS A 213 -7.07 3.94 20.31
CA LYS A 213 -6.55 2.59 20.57
C LYS A 213 -6.23 1.84 19.27
N ILE A 214 -5.59 2.53 18.33
CA ILE A 214 -5.14 1.97 17.05
C ILE A 214 -3.74 1.38 17.29
N PRO A 215 -3.52 0.07 17.04
CA PRO A 215 -2.20 -0.54 17.15
C PRO A 215 -1.21 0.06 16.14
N LEU A 216 0.05 0.22 16.53
CA LEU A 216 1.10 0.74 15.65
C LEU A 216 1.58 -0.33 14.67
N VAL A 217 2.04 0.05 13.48
CA VAL A 217 2.77 -0.82 12.55
C VAL A 217 3.91 -0.05 11.90
N ALA A 218 5.12 -0.60 11.98
CA ALA A 218 6.30 -0.01 11.34
C ALA A 218 6.40 -0.47 9.88
N THR A 219 6.60 0.48 8.97
CA THR A 219 6.84 0.21 7.54
C THR A 219 7.99 1.09 7.02
N ASN A 220 8.43 0.85 5.78
CA ASN A 220 9.56 1.55 5.18
C ASN A 220 9.31 2.05 3.76
N ASP A 221 8.06 1.93 3.27
CA ASP A 221 7.64 2.41 1.95
C ASP A 221 8.68 2.16 0.84
N LEU A 222 9.12 0.91 0.71
CA LEU A 222 10.32 0.62 -0.08
C LEU A 222 10.02 0.73 -1.58
N HIS A 223 10.91 1.39 -2.32
CA HIS A 223 10.79 1.63 -3.77
C HIS A 223 11.89 0.94 -4.57
N TYR A 224 12.93 0.42 -3.92
CA TYR A 224 14.03 -0.30 -4.57
C TYR A 224 14.56 -1.42 -3.68
N THR A 225 15.28 -2.38 -4.25
CA THR A 225 15.68 -3.60 -3.49
C THR A 225 16.84 -3.31 -2.55
N HIS A 226 17.89 -2.63 -3.02
CA HIS A 226 19.10 -2.37 -2.24
C HIS A 226 19.36 -0.87 -2.09
N GLN A 227 20.01 -0.45 -1.01
CA GLN A 227 20.32 0.97 -0.77
C GLN A 227 21.08 1.62 -1.94
N HIS A 228 21.98 0.89 -2.60
CA HIS A 228 22.76 1.41 -3.73
C HIS A 228 21.92 1.69 -4.99
N ASP A 229 20.69 1.19 -5.06
CA ASP A 229 19.77 1.42 -6.18
C ASP A 229 19.14 2.82 -6.14
N ALA A 230 19.32 3.59 -5.05
CA ALA A 230 18.73 4.91 -4.87
C ALA A 230 19.00 5.87 -6.05
N LYS A 231 20.19 5.83 -6.65
CA LYS A 231 20.53 6.65 -7.83
C LYS A 231 19.80 6.21 -9.11
N SER A 232 19.59 4.91 -9.28
CA SER A 232 18.82 4.37 -10.40
C SER A 232 17.34 4.72 -10.25
N HIS A 233 16.81 4.64 -9.03
CA HIS A 233 15.47 5.09 -8.71
C HIS A 233 15.29 6.60 -8.97
N GLU A 234 16.24 7.44 -8.56
CA GLU A 234 16.22 8.87 -8.87
C GLU A 234 16.17 9.17 -10.38
N ALA A 235 16.91 8.39 -11.18
CA ALA A 235 16.85 8.49 -12.64
C ALA A 235 15.49 8.04 -13.20
N LEU A 236 14.87 7.01 -12.62
CA LEU A 236 13.52 6.57 -12.99
C LEU A 236 12.48 7.68 -12.74
N LEU A 237 12.54 8.36 -11.60
CA LEU A 237 11.65 9.49 -11.30
C LEU A 237 11.82 10.65 -12.31
N CYS A 238 13.03 10.88 -12.82
CA CYS A 238 13.23 11.86 -13.89
C CYS A 238 12.52 11.47 -15.20
N VAL A 239 12.44 10.17 -15.52
CA VAL A 239 11.67 9.68 -16.68
C VAL A 239 10.18 9.95 -16.48
N GLN A 240 9.67 9.74 -15.26
CA GLN A 240 8.28 9.99 -14.90
C GLN A 240 7.89 11.47 -15.03
N SER A 241 8.71 12.35 -14.46
CA SER A 241 8.44 13.79 -14.38
C SER A 241 8.81 14.54 -15.67
N GLY A 242 9.56 13.91 -16.58
CA GLY A 242 10.11 14.56 -17.77
C GLY A 242 11.18 15.60 -17.45
N SER A 243 11.86 15.49 -16.30
CA SER A 243 12.92 16.41 -15.87
C SER A 243 14.33 15.87 -16.16
N ARG A 244 15.34 16.74 -16.10
CA ARG A 244 16.75 16.35 -16.20
C ARG A 244 17.33 16.06 -14.81
N LEU A 245 18.33 15.18 -14.72
CA LEU A 245 19.01 14.89 -13.44
C LEU A 245 19.72 16.11 -12.84
N ASP A 246 20.10 17.09 -13.65
CA ASP A 246 20.75 18.33 -13.21
C ASP A 246 19.74 19.43 -12.81
N ASP A 247 18.43 19.22 -12.99
CA ASP A 247 17.40 20.15 -12.55
C ASP A 247 17.23 20.07 -11.02
N PRO A 248 17.53 21.14 -10.25
CA PRO A 248 17.38 21.13 -8.80
C PRO A 248 15.93 21.03 -8.32
N ASN A 249 14.95 21.35 -9.18
CA ASN A 249 13.52 21.34 -8.85
C ASN A 249 12.81 20.05 -9.28
N ARG A 250 13.55 19.05 -9.77
CA ARG A 250 12.98 17.75 -10.16
C ARG A 250 12.29 17.08 -8.98
N PHE A 251 11.30 16.24 -9.28
CA PHE A 251 10.78 15.29 -8.31
C PHE A 251 11.85 14.23 -8.00
N LYS A 252 12.15 14.07 -6.72
CA LYS A 252 13.08 13.06 -6.18
C LYS A 252 12.72 12.79 -4.73
N PHE A 253 13.16 11.64 -4.22
CA PHE A 253 13.07 11.36 -2.79
C PHE A 253 14.27 11.98 -2.07
N ASP A 254 14.06 12.35 -0.80
CA ASP A 254 15.13 12.81 0.07
C ASP A 254 15.75 11.61 0.81
N GLY A 255 17.08 11.51 0.77
CA GLY A 255 17.81 10.37 1.34
C GLY A 255 17.82 9.11 0.45
N ASP A 256 18.32 8.01 1.00
CA ASP A 256 18.48 6.72 0.32
C ASP A 256 17.84 5.54 1.09
N GLY A 257 16.89 5.85 1.99
CA GLY A 257 16.34 4.90 2.97
C GLY A 257 15.22 3.97 2.48
N TYR A 258 14.80 4.05 1.22
CA TYR A 258 13.60 3.40 0.69
C TYR A 258 13.88 2.03 0.07
N TYR A 259 14.72 1.23 0.74
CA TYR A 259 15.10 -0.11 0.30
C TYR A 259 14.57 -1.21 1.23
N LEU A 260 14.83 -2.47 0.87
CA LEU A 260 14.56 -3.63 1.74
C LEU A 260 15.56 -3.67 2.92
N LYS A 261 15.32 -2.81 3.92
CA LYS A 261 16.05 -2.83 5.19
C LYS A 261 15.91 -4.19 5.88
N SER A 262 16.98 -4.63 6.52
CA SER A 262 16.98 -5.83 7.35
C SER A 262 16.11 -5.67 8.60
N ALA A 263 15.70 -6.80 9.18
CA ALA A 263 14.97 -6.79 10.44
C ALA A 263 15.76 -6.09 11.56
N ALA A 264 17.08 -6.23 11.58
CA ALA A 264 17.95 -5.55 12.54
C ALA A 264 17.93 -4.03 12.36
N GLU A 265 17.98 -3.54 11.13
CA GLU A 265 17.90 -2.10 10.83
C GLU A 265 16.53 -1.53 11.23
N MET A 266 15.44 -2.21 10.86
CA MET A 266 14.09 -1.77 11.22
C MET A 266 13.84 -1.79 12.73
N ARG A 267 14.28 -2.84 13.43
CA ARG A 267 14.16 -2.90 14.90
C ARG A 267 15.04 -1.88 15.60
N HIS A 268 16.20 -1.55 15.05
CA HIS A 268 17.02 -0.48 15.59
C HIS A 268 16.35 0.89 15.42
N LEU A 269 15.74 1.15 14.26
CA LEU A 269 15.02 2.37 13.95
C LEU A 269 13.84 2.58 14.91
N PHE A 270 13.04 1.55 15.14
CA PHE A 270 11.86 1.59 16.00
C PHE A 270 12.08 1.00 17.40
N ARG A 271 13.31 1.02 17.93
CA ARG A 271 13.66 0.43 19.23
C ARG A 271 12.90 1.02 20.43
N GLU A 272 12.37 2.23 20.29
CA GLU A 272 11.56 2.90 21.31
C GLU A 272 10.08 2.50 21.24
N LEU A 273 9.65 1.88 20.12
CA LEU A 273 8.29 1.41 19.83
C LEU A 273 8.35 -0.03 19.27
N PRO A 274 8.91 -1.00 20.00
CA PRO A 274 9.14 -2.36 19.50
C PRO A 274 7.86 -3.05 19.01
N GLU A 275 6.71 -2.71 19.59
CA GLU A 275 5.40 -3.24 19.21
C GLU A 275 5.03 -2.94 17.76
N ALA A 276 5.54 -1.83 17.20
CA ALA A 276 5.30 -1.48 15.80
C ALA A 276 5.95 -2.49 14.85
N CYS A 277 7.14 -3.00 15.18
CA CYS A 277 7.79 -4.08 14.45
C CYS A 277 7.10 -5.42 14.69
N ASP A 278 6.70 -5.72 15.94
CA ASP A 278 6.03 -6.98 16.27
C ASP A 278 4.68 -7.13 15.55
N ASN A 279 3.94 -6.02 15.39
CA ASN A 279 2.68 -6.01 14.66
C ASN A 279 2.84 -6.33 13.17
N THR A 280 4.04 -6.14 12.58
CA THR A 280 4.29 -6.59 11.19
C THR A 280 4.19 -8.12 11.06
N LEU A 281 4.71 -8.85 12.05
CA LEU A 281 4.65 -10.31 12.12
C LEU A 281 3.23 -10.78 12.42
N LEU A 282 2.50 -10.08 13.29
CA LEU A 282 1.09 -10.34 13.59
C LEU A 282 0.23 -10.24 12.32
N ILE A 283 0.36 -9.14 11.58
CA ILE A 283 -0.38 -8.94 10.31
C ILE A 283 0.02 -10.03 9.32
N ALA A 284 1.33 -10.32 9.19
CA ALA A 284 1.81 -11.35 8.31
C ALA A 284 1.26 -12.74 8.66
N GLU A 285 1.08 -13.08 9.93
CA GLU A 285 0.46 -14.34 10.37
C GLU A 285 -1.02 -14.42 9.97
N ARG A 286 -1.75 -13.32 10.15
CA ARG A 286 -3.19 -13.21 9.86
C ARG A 286 -3.51 -13.33 8.38
N CYS A 287 -2.72 -12.72 7.50
CA CYS A 287 -2.96 -12.71 6.05
C CYS A 287 -2.93 -14.12 5.44
N LYS A 288 -4.04 -14.60 4.86
CA LYS A 288 -4.22 -15.96 4.30
C LYS A 288 -4.96 -15.87 2.96
N SER A 289 -4.40 -15.12 2.03
CA SER A 289 -4.89 -15.00 0.65
C SER A 289 -4.22 -16.03 -0.26
N ASP A 290 -4.97 -16.63 -1.18
CA ASP A 290 -4.45 -17.61 -2.12
C ASP A 290 -5.11 -17.54 -3.50
N PHE A 291 -4.35 -17.86 -4.55
CA PHE A 291 -4.88 -17.97 -5.91
C PHE A 291 -5.24 -19.42 -6.22
N ASN A 292 -6.47 -19.66 -6.66
CA ASN A 292 -6.87 -20.98 -7.14
C ASN A 292 -6.36 -21.22 -8.56
N THR A 293 -5.20 -21.88 -8.68
CA THR A 293 -4.56 -22.23 -9.96
C THR A 293 -5.11 -23.50 -10.61
N SER A 294 -6.02 -24.22 -9.92
CA SER A 294 -6.64 -25.45 -10.43
C SER A 294 -7.99 -25.24 -11.11
N ALA A 295 -8.57 -24.04 -11.01
CA ALA A 295 -9.90 -23.75 -11.52
C ALA A 295 -9.94 -23.68 -13.05
N ASN A 296 -11.04 -24.19 -13.62
CA ASN A 296 -11.39 -24.00 -15.02
C ASN A 296 -12.57 -23.02 -15.11
N TYR A 297 -12.33 -21.84 -15.66
CA TYR A 297 -13.33 -20.77 -15.84
C TYR A 297 -13.85 -20.68 -17.27
N MET A 298 -13.78 -21.77 -18.07
CA MET A 298 -14.35 -21.80 -19.41
C MET A 298 -15.84 -21.46 -19.36
N PRO A 299 -16.30 -20.44 -20.12
CA PRO A 299 -17.72 -20.13 -20.23
C PRO A 299 -18.50 -21.33 -20.75
N ARG A 300 -19.69 -21.59 -20.18
CA ARG A 300 -20.59 -22.63 -20.68
C ARG A 300 -21.39 -22.11 -21.86
N PHE A 301 -21.26 -22.75 -23.01
CA PHE A 301 -22.01 -22.40 -24.21
C PHE A 301 -23.45 -22.92 -24.09
N PRO A 302 -24.47 -22.07 -24.30
CA PRO A 302 -25.85 -22.53 -24.27
C PRO A 302 -26.12 -23.44 -25.48
N VAL A 303 -26.45 -24.71 -25.22
CA VAL A 303 -26.85 -25.68 -26.25
C VAL A 303 -28.34 -26.01 -26.15
N PRO A 304 -28.98 -26.44 -27.26
CA PRO A 304 -30.38 -26.88 -27.23
C PRO A 304 -30.65 -27.99 -26.21
N ASP A 305 -31.90 -28.11 -25.76
CA ASP A 305 -32.30 -29.20 -24.85
C ASP A 305 -32.00 -30.58 -25.49
N GLY A 306 -31.30 -31.43 -24.73
CA GLY A 306 -30.86 -32.75 -25.19
C GLY A 306 -29.46 -32.77 -25.80
N GLU A 307 -28.85 -31.60 -26.06
CA GLU A 307 -27.47 -31.49 -26.53
C GLU A 307 -26.49 -31.29 -25.38
N THR A 308 -25.24 -31.65 -25.64
CA THR A 308 -24.06 -31.28 -24.86
C THR A 308 -23.19 -30.33 -25.70
N GLU A 309 -22.27 -29.58 -25.08
CA GLU A 309 -21.29 -28.80 -25.85
C GLU A 309 -20.53 -29.65 -26.88
N GLN A 310 -20.28 -30.93 -26.56
CA GLN A 310 -19.61 -31.87 -27.46
C GLN A 310 -20.51 -32.31 -28.63
N SER A 311 -21.79 -32.63 -28.38
CA SER A 311 -22.69 -33.09 -29.45
C SER A 311 -23.15 -31.96 -30.36
N TRP A 312 -23.25 -30.72 -29.85
CA TRP A 312 -23.58 -29.54 -30.65
C TRP A 312 -22.41 -29.01 -31.50
N PHE A 313 -21.17 -29.30 -31.09
CA PHE A 313 -19.97 -28.86 -31.81
C PHE A 313 -19.71 -29.64 -33.12
N VAL A 314 -20.22 -30.88 -33.20
CA VAL A 314 -20.05 -31.80 -34.34
C VAL A 314 -21.14 -31.58 -35.39
#